data_AF-A0AAE3YM51-F1
#
_entry.id   AF-A0AAE3YM51-F1
#
_cell.length_a   1.000
_cell.length_b   1.000
_cell.length_c   1.000
_cell.angle_alpha   90.00
_cell.angle_beta   90.00
_cell.angle_gamma   90.00
#
_symmetry.space_group_name_H-M   'P 1'
#
loop_
_entity.id
_entity.type
_entity.pdbx_description
1 polymer ?
#
loop_
_entity_poly.entity_id
_entity_poly.type
_entity_poly.pdbx_seq_one_letter_code
_entity_poly.pdbx_strand_id
1 'polypeptide(L)' 'MCFWTEDGSSDRDAKVAKGGPNGELSLDEARLNFAIYGASHRRYLDVVRKPREDEMP' A
#
# COMPACT_ATOMS: atom_id res chain seq x y z
N MET A 1 1.84 -9.24 1.80
CA MET A 1 0.46 -8.78 2.05
C MET A 1 -0.01 -7.84 0.96
N CYS A 2 0.70 -6.74 0.69
CA CYS A 2 0.28 -5.77 -0.32
C CYS A 2 1.42 -5.25 -1.23
N PHE A 3 2.64 -5.82 -1.17
CA PHE A 3 3.87 -5.32 -1.82
C PHE A 3 4.31 -3.90 -1.40
N TRP A 4 3.82 -3.40 -0.26
CA TRP A 4 4.38 -2.20 0.36
C TRP A 4 5.75 -2.50 0.99
N THR A 5 6.69 -1.57 0.84
CA THR A 5 8.00 -1.59 1.48
C THR A 5 8.06 -0.49 2.53
N GLU A 6 8.67 -0.77 3.69
CA GLU A 6 8.99 0.28 4.66
C GLU A 6 10.07 1.21 4.08
N ASP A 7 9.65 2.36 3.55
CA ASP A 7 10.50 3.38 2.92
C ASP A 7 10.74 4.60 3.84
N GLY A 8 10.40 4.46 5.12
CA GLY A 8 10.48 5.50 6.14
C GLY A 8 9.29 6.45 6.15
N SER A 9 8.22 6.21 5.37
CA SER A 9 6.95 6.92 5.49
C SER A 9 6.30 6.73 6.86
N SER A 10 5.60 7.75 7.32
CA SER A 10 4.87 7.78 8.58
C SER A 10 3.52 8.47 8.40
N ASP A 11 2.68 8.47 9.44
CA ASP A 11 1.41 9.20 9.40
C ASP A 11 1.58 10.72 9.20
N ARG A 12 2.74 11.29 9.59
CA ARG A 12 3.01 12.73 9.45
C ARG A 12 3.23 13.16 8.01
N ASP A 13 3.70 12.27 7.16
CA ASP A 13 4.06 12.49 5.77
C ASP A 13 3.34 11.49 4.84
N ALA A 14 2.20 10.94 5.28
CA ALA A 14 1.51 9.87 4.58
C ALA A 14 1.01 10.24 3.17
N LYS A 15 0.88 11.55 2.89
CA LYS A 15 0.49 12.10 1.56
C LYS A 15 1.68 12.33 0.62
N VAL A 16 2.91 12.16 1.10
CA VAL A 16 4.12 12.43 0.34
C VAL A 16 4.66 11.12 -0.20
N ALA A 17 4.72 10.99 -1.52
CA ALA A 17 5.45 9.89 -2.15
C ALA A 17 6.96 10.10 -1.95
N LYS A 18 7.63 9.14 -1.30
CA LYS A 18 9.08 9.20 -1.05
C LYS A 18 9.93 8.73 -2.23
N GLY A 19 9.30 8.18 -3.27
CA GLY A 19 10.03 7.50 -4.34
C GLY A 19 10.46 6.09 -3.90
N GLY A 20 11.54 5.59 -4.53
CA GLY A 20 12.14 4.32 -4.14
C GLY A 20 11.28 3.10 -4.49
N PRO A 21 11.29 2.03 -3.67
CA PRO A 21 10.60 0.77 -3.99
C PRO A 21 9.08 0.88 -4.13
N ASN A 22 8.46 1.83 -3.42
CA ASN A 22 7.03 2.12 -3.54
C ASN A 22 6.71 3.04 -4.73
N GLY A 23 7.73 3.61 -5.37
CA GLY A 23 7.60 4.47 -6.53
C GLY A 23 6.90 5.77 -6.21
N GLU A 24 5.89 6.11 -7.00
CA GLU A 24 5.12 7.35 -6.86
C GLU A 24 3.94 7.22 -5.89
N LEU A 25 3.79 6.08 -5.20
CA LEU A 25 2.73 5.89 -4.22
C LEU A 25 3.08 6.50 -2.87
N SER A 26 2.17 7.30 -2.35
CA SER A 26 2.16 7.71 -0.94
C SER A 26 1.51 6.64 -0.05
N LEU A 27 1.75 6.71 1.27
CA LEU A 27 1.17 5.78 2.24
C LEU A 27 -0.37 5.88 2.29
N ASP A 28 -0.94 7.07 2.15
CA ASP A 28 -2.38 7.29 2.10
C ASP A 28 -3.00 6.60 0.88
N GLU A 29 -2.38 6.73 -0.29
CA GLU A 29 -2.82 6.06 -1.50
C GLU A 29 -2.72 4.54 -1.36
N ALA A 30 -1.62 4.03 -0.79
CA ALA A 30 -1.45 2.60 -0.54
C ALA A 30 -2.50 2.03 0.43
N ARG A 31 -2.85 2.78 1.49
CA ARG A 31 -3.93 2.40 2.43
C ARG A 31 -5.30 2.38 1.75
N LEU A 32 -5.61 3.41 0.95
CA LEU A 32 -6.85 3.46 0.18
C LEU A 32 -6.95 2.29 -0.82
N ASN A 33 -5.86 2.05 -1.55
CA ASN A 33 -5.74 0.94 -2.48
C ASN A 33 -5.97 -0.41 -1.79
N PHE A 34 -5.38 -0.60 -0.62
CA PHE A 34 -5.58 -1.79 0.18
C PHE A 34 -7.03 -1.96 0.63
N ALA A 35 -7.69 -0.88 1.06
CA ALA A 35 -9.10 -0.91 1.43
C ALA A 35 -10.03 -1.27 0.26
N ILE A 36 -9.70 -0.81 -0.96
CA ILE A 36 -10.54 -1.06 -2.16
C ILE A 36 -10.33 -2.48 -2.70
N TYR A 37 -9.08 -2.95 -2.79
CA TYR A 37 -8.77 -4.17 -3.53
C TYR A 37 -7.68 -5.05 -2.89
N GLY A 38 -7.19 -4.71 -1.70
CA GLY A 38 -6.33 -5.59 -0.92
C GLY A 38 -4.84 -5.59 -1.30
N ALA A 39 -4.39 -4.61 -2.09
CA ALA A 39 -2.98 -4.45 -2.46
C ALA A 39 -2.59 -2.96 -2.47
N SER A 40 -1.29 -2.62 -2.42
CA SER A 40 -0.86 -1.22 -2.48
C SER A 40 -1.02 -0.61 -3.88
N HIS A 41 -1.08 -1.46 -4.91
CA HIS A 41 -1.25 -1.08 -6.31
C HIS A 41 -1.97 -2.18 -7.09
N ARG A 42 -2.80 -1.82 -8.07
CA ARG A 42 -3.57 -2.77 -8.92
C ARG A 42 -2.68 -3.81 -9.61
N ARG A 43 -1.46 -3.43 -10.01
CA ARG A 43 -0.49 -4.32 -10.65
C ARG A 43 -0.10 -5.53 -9.81
N TYR A 44 -0.33 -5.47 -8.49
CA TYR A 44 0.06 -6.52 -7.56
C TYR A 44 -1.07 -7.50 -7.23
N LEU A 45 -2.29 -7.27 -7.70
CA LEU A 45 -3.47 -8.05 -7.35
C LEU A 45 -3.29 -9.56 -7.55
N ASP A 46 -2.63 -9.95 -8.64
CA ASP A 46 -2.46 -11.36 -9.02
C ASP A 46 -1.22 -12.01 -8.38
N VAL A 47 -0.36 -11.22 -7.72
CA VAL A 47 0.90 -11.69 -7.13
C VAL A 47 0.94 -11.57 -5.60
N VAL A 48 -0.08 -10.96 -4.98
CA VAL A 48 -0.28 -10.99 -3.53
C VAL A 48 -1.31 -12.04 -3.14
N ARG A 49 -1.18 -12.57 -1.92
CA ARG A 49 -2.32 -13.22 -1.29
C ARG A 49 -3.44 -12.20 -1.06
N LYS A 50 -4.69 -12.66 -1.11
CA LYS A 50 -5.83 -11.85 -0.70
C LYS A 50 -5.70 -11.44 0.78
N PRO A 51 -6.20 -10.26 1.18
CA PRO A 51 -6.35 -9.89 2.59
C PRO A 51 -7.22 -10.92 3.32
N ARG A 52 -6.92 -11.16 4.59
CA ARG A 52 -7.83 -11.84 5.51
C ARG A 52 -8.89 -10.85 5.99
N GLU A 53 -10.00 -11.37 6.48
CA GLU A 53 -11.09 -10.54 7.02
C GLU A 53 -10.64 -9.68 8.20
N ASP A 54 -9.68 -10.15 9.02
CA ASP A 54 -9.10 -9.40 10.15
C ASP A 54 -8.09 -8.31 9.73
N GLU A 55 -7.72 -8.26 8.45
CA GLU A 55 -6.74 -7.30 7.92
C GLU A 55 -7.40 -6.14 7.18
N MET A 56 -8.71 -6.23 6.91
CA MET A 56 -9.47 -5.17 6.26
C MET A 56 -9.74 -4.02 7.24
N PRO A 57 -9.64 -2.74 6.81
CA PRO A 57 -9.90 -1.57 7.65
C PRO A 57 -11.36 -1.44 8.14
#